data_AF-A0A662G1X0-F1
#
_entry.id   AF-A0A662G1X0-F1
#
_cell.length_a   1.000
_cell.length_b   1.000
_cell.length_c   1.000
_cell.angle_alpha   90.00
_cell.angle_beta   90.00
_cell.angle_gamma   90.00
#
_symmetry.space_group_name_H-M   'P 1'
#
loop_
_entity.id
_entity.type
_entity.pdbx_description
1 polymer ?
#
loop_
_entity_poly.entity_id
_entity_poly.type
_entity_poly.pdbx_seq_one_letter_code
_entity_poly.pdbx_strand_id
1 'polypeptide(L)'
;MISSNILAGMMEYIRGLGFRSHMNRLRLHYLLRQNGFYSRIHAYEYLLGFKGSIIGIMVVDPTTNIATLYTHVKLESQVVNRLRECIRAVGGRDLMLKSVGVYFSEPKRDTKDLDTTE
;
A
#
# COMPACT_ATOMS: atom_id res chain seq x y z
N MET A 1 -9.24 -31.22 -16.61
CA MET A 1 -8.26 -31.16 -15.50
C MET A 1 -6.98 -30.55 -16.08
N ILE A 2 -6.64 -29.31 -15.71
CA ILE A 2 -5.39 -28.69 -16.20
C ILE A 2 -4.24 -29.34 -15.43
N SER A 3 -3.21 -29.83 -16.14
CA SER A 3 -2.03 -30.43 -15.51
C SER A 3 -1.35 -29.44 -14.55
N SER A 4 -0.87 -29.92 -13.40
CA SER A 4 -0.18 -29.11 -12.39
C SER A 4 0.99 -28.31 -12.96
N ASN A 5 1.70 -28.87 -13.95
CA ASN A 5 2.82 -28.21 -14.63
C ASN A 5 2.38 -27.00 -15.47
N ILE A 6 1.20 -27.07 -16.10
CA ILE A 6 0.64 -25.95 -16.88
C ILE A 6 0.23 -24.82 -15.94
N LEU A 7 -0.38 -25.17 -14.79
CA LEU A 7 -0.76 -24.20 -13.78
C LEU A 7 0.46 -23.48 -13.18
N ALA A 8 1.53 -24.22 -12.88
CA ALA A 8 2.77 -23.67 -12.36
C ALA A 8 3.42 -22.69 -13.35
N GLY A 9 3.55 -23.08 -14.63
CA GLY A 9 4.10 -22.21 -15.67
C GLY A 9 3.26 -20.94 -15.89
N MET A 10 1.92 -21.06 -15.84
CA MET A 10 1.02 -19.91 -15.93
C MET A 10 1.17 -18.95 -14.73
N MET A 11 1.33 -19.48 -13.52
CA MET A 11 1.57 -18.66 -12.33
C MET A 11 2.92 -17.95 -12.36
N GLU A 12 3.96 -18.62 -12.88
CA GLU A 12 5.28 -18.02 -13.07
C GLU A 12 5.26 -16.91 -14.12
N TYR A 13 4.59 -17.14 -15.25
CA TYR A 13 4.36 -16.11 -16.27
C TYR A 13 3.64 -14.89 -15.70
N ILE A 14 2.53 -15.12 -14.98
CA ILE A 14 1.76 -14.05 -14.34
C ILE A 14 2.66 -13.28 -13.37
N ARG A 15 3.45 -13.95 -12.55
CA ARG A 15 4.42 -13.30 -11.65
C ARG A 15 5.44 -12.46 -12.42
N GLY A 16 5.93 -12.94 -13.57
CA GLY A 16 6.83 -12.19 -14.46
C GLY A 16 6.25 -10.88 -15.00
N LEU A 17 4.92 -10.75 -15.06
CA LEU A 17 4.26 -9.49 -15.44
C LEU A 17 4.30 -8.42 -14.33
N GLY A 18 4.67 -8.79 -13.10
CA GLY A 18 4.76 -7.88 -11.96
C GLY A 18 3.46 -7.10 -11.75
N PHE A 19 3.54 -5.77 -11.57
CA PHE A 19 2.36 -4.95 -11.30
C PHE A 19 1.48 -4.69 -12.51
N ARG A 20 1.91 -4.99 -13.76
CA ARG A 20 1.04 -4.90 -14.95
C ARG A 20 -0.15 -5.86 -14.87
N SER A 21 0.06 -7.04 -14.28
CA SER A 21 -1.00 -8.03 -14.12
C SER A 21 -2.01 -7.58 -13.07
N HIS A 22 -3.28 -7.48 -13.48
CA HIS A 22 -4.39 -7.24 -12.56
C HIS A 22 -4.46 -8.31 -11.46
N MET A 23 -4.19 -9.57 -11.82
CA MET A 23 -4.16 -10.69 -10.87
C MET A 23 -3.07 -10.53 -9.81
N ASN A 24 -1.89 -10.03 -10.17
CA ASN A 24 -0.83 -9.77 -9.20
C ASN A 24 -1.18 -8.61 -8.26
N ARG A 25 -1.85 -7.57 -8.77
CA ARG A 25 -2.32 -6.46 -7.94
C ARG A 25 -3.37 -6.92 -6.93
N LEU A 26 -4.33 -7.73 -7.36
CA LEU A 26 -5.29 -8.36 -6.44
C LEU A 26 -4.58 -9.28 -5.44
N ARG A 27 -3.65 -10.12 -5.90
CA ARG A 27 -2.87 -11.00 -5.03
C ARG A 27 -2.07 -10.22 -3.98
N LEU A 28 -1.48 -9.08 -4.35
CA LEU A 28 -0.79 -8.20 -3.42
C LEU A 28 -1.75 -7.68 -2.35
N HIS A 29 -2.93 -7.21 -2.74
CA HIS A 29 -3.97 -6.80 -1.81
C HIS A 29 -4.32 -7.91 -0.81
N TYR A 30 -4.50 -9.15 -1.27
CA TYR A 30 -4.75 -10.29 -0.38
C TYR A 30 -3.58 -10.60 0.55
N LEU A 31 -2.35 -10.62 0.04
CA LEU A 31 -1.14 -10.89 0.84
C LEU A 31 -0.93 -9.82 1.91
N LEU A 32 -1.16 -8.54 1.60
CA LEU A 32 -1.10 -7.47 2.57
C LEU A 32 -2.08 -7.72 3.74
N ARG A 33 -3.32 -8.10 3.42
CA ARG A 33 -4.33 -8.41 4.45
C ARG A 33 -3.95 -9.63 5.29
N GLN A 34 -3.43 -10.67 4.67
CA GLN A 34 -2.93 -11.86 5.39
C GLN A 34 -1.75 -11.53 6.33
N ASN A 35 -0.98 -10.49 6.02
CA ASN A 35 0.17 -10.05 6.82
C ASN A 35 -0.19 -8.96 7.86
N GLY A 36 -1.49 -8.76 8.15
CA GLY A 36 -1.97 -7.88 9.21
C GLY A 36 -2.11 -6.41 8.81
N PHE A 37 -2.03 -6.11 7.52
CA PHE A 37 -2.29 -4.76 7.01
C PHE A 37 -3.76 -4.59 6.66
N TYR A 38 -4.32 -3.42 6.99
CA TYR A 38 -5.48 -2.94 6.26
C TYR A 38 -5.01 -2.52 4.86
N SER A 39 -5.78 -2.90 3.84
CA SER A 39 -5.54 -2.51 2.46
C SER A 39 -6.86 -2.18 1.79
N ARG A 40 -6.91 -1.08 1.04
CA ARG A 40 -7.95 -0.79 0.06
C ARG A 40 -7.27 -0.41 -1.25
N ILE A 41 -7.65 -1.08 -2.33
CA ILE A 41 -7.02 -0.92 -3.64
C ILE A 41 -7.89 -0.07 -4.57
N HIS A 42 -7.24 0.82 -5.32
CA HIS A 42 -7.79 1.50 -6.48
C HIS A 42 -6.75 1.50 -7.61
N ALA A 43 -6.97 0.69 -8.64
CA ALA A 43 -6.04 0.49 -9.77
C ALA A 43 -4.59 0.11 -9.36
N TYR A 44 -3.70 1.09 -9.20
CA TYR A 44 -2.29 0.95 -8.85
C TYR A 44 -1.95 1.53 -7.47
N GLU A 45 -2.97 1.95 -6.72
CA GLU A 45 -2.84 2.61 -5.43
C GLU A 45 -3.43 1.73 -4.34
N TYR A 46 -2.75 1.69 -3.20
CA TYR A 46 -3.15 0.94 -2.02
C TYR A 46 -3.14 1.89 -0.83
N LEU A 47 -4.32 2.20 -0.30
CA LEU A 47 -4.42 2.80 1.03
C LEU A 47 -4.05 1.72 2.05
N LEU A 48 -3.02 1.97 2.85
CA LEU A 48 -2.50 1.03 3.83
C LEU A 48 -2.73 1.51 5.26
N GLY A 49 -3.12 0.56 6.11
CA GLY A 49 -3.14 0.74 7.56
C GLY A 49 -2.48 -0.42 8.28
N PHE A 50 -2.02 -0.18 9.50
CA PHE A 50 -1.39 -1.19 10.35
C PHE A 50 -1.73 -0.90 11.82
N LYS A 51 -2.07 -1.95 12.58
CA LYS A 51 -2.47 -1.85 14.00
C LYS A 51 -3.51 -0.75 14.29
N GLY A 52 -4.52 -0.61 13.40
CA GLY A 52 -5.62 0.33 13.58
C GLY A 52 -5.38 1.76 13.08
N SER A 53 -4.20 2.08 12.55
CA SER A 53 -3.89 3.41 12.01
C SER A 53 -3.60 3.35 10.52
N ILE A 54 -4.07 4.35 9.76
CA ILE A 54 -3.62 4.54 8.37
C ILE A 54 -2.15 4.93 8.41
N ILE A 55 -1.31 4.23 7.66
CA ILE A 55 0.14 4.50 7.60
C ILE A 55 0.53 5.24 6.34
N GLY A 56 -0.30 5.21 5.29
CA GLY A 56 0.00 5.91 4.05
C GLY A 56 -0.67 5.31 2.81
N ILE A 57 -0.25 5.80 1.66
CA ILE A 57 -0.65 5.30 0.34
C ILE A 57 0.57 4.70 -0.34
N MET A 58 0.47 3.45 -0.75
CA MET A 58 1.45 2.79 -1.59
C MET A 58 1.01 2.83 -3.05
N VAL A 59 1.84 3.41 -3.91
CA VAL A 59 1.64 3.41 -5.37
C VAL A 59 2.60 2.41 -5.98
N VAL A 60 2.11 1.57 -6.88
CA VAL A 60 2.92 0.55 -7.57
C VAL A 60 3.07 0.89 -9.05
N ASP A 61 4.30 0.95 -9.54
CA ASP A 61 4.59 1.33 -10.93
C ASP A 61 4.62 0.07 -11.83
N PRO A 62 3.70 -0.07 -12.81
CA PRO A 62 3.67 -1.21 -13.72
C PRO A 62 4.88 -1.33 -14.66
N THR A 63 5.56 -0.24 -14.96
CA THR A 63 6.71 -0.22 -15.87
C THR A 63 7.97 -0.62 -15.13
N THR A 64 8.19 -0.06 -13.94
CA THR A 64 9.41 -0.32 -13.16
C THR A 64 9.24 -1.43 -12.14
N ASN A 65 8.04 -1.91 -11.85
CA ASN A 65 7.78 -2.88 -10.78
C ASN A 65 8.30 -2.42 -9.40
N ILE A 66 8.43 -1.12 -9.17
CA ILE A 66 8.81 -0.53 -7.89
C ILE A 66 7.54 -0.04 -7.19
N ALA A 67 7.42 -0.33 -5.89
CA ALA A 67 6.39 0.24 -5.05
C ALA A 67 6.96 1.44 -4.28
N THR A 68 6.21 2.52 -4.18
CA THR A 68 6.55 3.67 -3.32
C THR A 68 5.46 3.86 -2.29
N LEU A 69 5.82 3.78 -1.01
CA LEU A 69 4.92 4.11 0.10
C LEU A 69 5.17 5.55 0.55
N TYR A 70 4.16 6.39 0.33
CA TYR A 70 4.07 7.73 0.88
C TYR A 70 3.46 7.62 2.28
N THR A 71 4.26 7.88 3.30
CA THR A 71 3.89 7.68 4.70
C THR A 71 4.07 8.95 5.52
N HIS A 72 3.18 9.17 6.48
CA HIS A 72 3.28 10.27 7.44
C HIS A 72 3.77 9.79 8.82
N VAL A 73 4.08 8.50 8.94
CA VAL A 73 4.56 7.89 10.20
C VAL A 73 5.92 7.27 9.99
N LYS A 74 6.70 7.20 11.07
CA LYS A 74 7.93 6.41 11.07
C LYS A 74 7.55 4.93 11.20
N LEU A 75 7.95 4.12 10.22
CA LEU A 75 7.69 2.69 10.21
C LEU A 75 8.86 1.91 10.83
N GLU A 76 8.53 0.92 11.65
CA GLU A 76 9.51 -0.05 12.16
C GLU A 76 10.04 -0.93 11.02
N SER A 77 11.32 -1.31 11.09
CA SER A 77 11.96 -2.12 10.04
C SER A 77 11.25 -3.45 9.77
N GLN A 78 10.67 -4.07 10.81
CA GLN A 78 9.90 -5.30 10.64
C GLN A 78 8.66 -5.10 9.74
N VAL A 79 7.96 -3.97 9.90
CA VAL A 79 6.78 -3.63 9.09
C VAL A 79 7.19 -3.41 7.63
N VAL A 80 8.28 -2.68 7.42
CA VAL A 80 8.83 -2.42 6.08
C VAL A 80 9.25 -3.73 5.39
N ASN A 81 9.87 -4.66 6.14
CA ASN A 81 10.29 -5.94 5.59
C ASN A 81 9.10 -6.82 5.19
N ARG A 82 8.02 -6.87 5.99
CA ARG A 82 6.79 -7.58 5.62
C ARG A 82 6.16 -7.02 4.34
N LEU A 83 6.16 -5.69 4.16
CA LEU A 83 5.69 -5.06 2.92
C LEU A 83 6.56 -5.50 1.72
N ARG A 84 7.89 -5.49 1.87
CA ARG A 84 8.81 -5.95 0.81
C ARG A 84 8.58 -7.41 0.42
N GLU A 85 8.34 -8.28 1.40
CA GLU A 85 8.04 -9.69 1.15
C GLU A 85 6.76 -9.86 0.32
N CYS A 86 5.69 -9.15 0.69
CA CYS A 86 4.43 -9.14 -0.07
C CYS A 86 4.63 -8.67 -1.52
N ILE A 87 5.41 -7.59 -1.69
CA ILE A 87 5.74 -7.02 -3.00
C ILE A 87 6.50 -8.03 -3.89
N ARG A 88 7.55 -8.65 -3.34
CA ARG A 88 8.37 -9.63 -4.08
C ARG A 88 7.61 -10.90 -4.45
N ALA A 89 6.67 -11.31 -3.60
CA ALA A 89 5.83 -12.48 -3.86
C ALA A 89 4.97 -12.34 -5.14
N VAL A 90 4.64 -11.10 -5.54
CA VAL A 90 3.85 -10.82 -6.75
C VAL A 90 4.70 -10.32 -7.94
N GLY A 91 6.02 -10.42 -7.84
CA GLY A 91 6.94 -10.00 -8.92
C GLY A 91 7.34 -8.53 -8.89
N GLY A 92 7.02 -7.80 -7.81
CA GLY A 92 7.60 -6.48 -7.58
C GLY A 92 9.09 -6.56 -7.21
N ARG A 93 9.86 -5.53 -7.59
CA ARG A 93 11.32 -5.48 -7.40
C ARG A 93 11.72 -4.94 -6.04
N ASP A 94 11.14 -3.80 -5.63
CA ASP A 94 11.53 -3.13 -4.39
C ASP A 94 10.42 -2.24 -3.80
N LEU A 95 10.66 -1.75 -2.58
CA LEU A 95 9.85 -0.78 -1.85
C LEU A 95 10.68 0.46 -1.49
N MET A 96 10.26 1.62 -2.00
CA MET A 96 10.74 2.93 -1.58
C MET A 96 9.82 3.53 -0.52
N LEU A 97 10.38 4.25 0.45
CA LEU A 97 9.63 4.98 1.46
C LEU A 97 9.82 6.48 1.24
N LYS A 98 8.72 7.23 1.22
CA LYS A 98 8.74 8.70 1.15
C LYS A 98 7.95 9.26 2.33
N SER A 99 8.63 9.99 3.21
CA SER A 99 7.96 10.72 4.27
C SER A 99 7.21 11.92 3.66
N VAL A 100 5.95 12.08 4.03
CA VAL A 100 5.14 13.27 3.71
C VAL A 100 4.87 14.04 5.00
N GLY A 101 5.29 15.30 5.03
CA GLY A 101 5.01 16.19 6.16
C GLY A 101 3.51 16.41 6.29
N VAL A 102 3.01 16.32 7.52
CA VAL A 102 1.59 16.54 7.77
C VAL A 102 1.36 18.04 7.93
N TYR A 103 0.86 18.69 6.88
CA TYR A 103 0.31 20.04 6.99
C TYR A 103 -1.09 19.93 7.57
N PHE A 104 -1.20 19.69 8.88
CA PHE A 104 -2.42 20.05 9.59
C PHE A 104 -2.38 21.57 9.78
N SER A 105 -2.99 22.32 8.86
CA SER A 105 -3.44 23.67 9.20
C SER A 105 -4.46 23.50 10.32
N GLU A 106 -4.13 23.96 11.53
CA GLU A 106 -5.11 24.02 12.62
C GLU A 106 -6.36 24.74 12.12
N PRO A 107 -7.57 24.22 12.36
CA PRO A 107 -8.76 24.98 12.08
C PRO A 107 -8.68 26.27 12.90
N LYS A 108 -8.65 27.43 12.23
CA LYS A 108 -8.87 28.71 12.91
C LYS A 108 -10.21 28.59 13.63
N ARG A 109 -10.19 28.57 14.96
CA ARG A 109 -11.40 28.81 15.74
C ARG A 109 -11.82 30.24 15.45
N ASP A 110 -12.92 30.42 14.73
CA ASP A 110 -13.59 31.70 14.66
C ASP A 110 -14.10 32.02 16.08
N THR A 111 -13.31 32.76 16.85
CA THR A 111 -13.77 33.39 18.09
C THR A 111 -14.55 34.65 17.72
N LYS A 112 -15.73 34.46 17.15
CA LYS A 112 -16.79 35.47 17.12
C LYS A 112 -18.07 34.70 17.36
N ASP A 113 -18.53 34.76 18.60
CA ASP A 113 -19.92 34.64 19.05
C ASP A 113 -19.86 34.28 20.53
N LEU A 114 -19.65 35.29 21.36
CA LEU A 114 -20.06 35.39 22.76
C LEU A 114 -19.78 36.84 23.19
N ASP A 115 -20.52 37.76 22.59
CA ASP A 115 -20.81 39.05 23.23
C ASP A 115 -22.30 39.03 23.57
N THR A 116 -22.64 38.17 24.52
CA THR A 116 -23.84 38.33 25.33
C THR A 116 -23.41 39.08 26.57
N THR A 117 -23.57 40.40 26.53
CA THR A 117 -23.59 41.21 27.75
C THR A 117 -24.79 42.15 27.65
N GLU A 118 -25.79 41.81 28.46
CA GLU A 118 -26.81 42.64 29.14
C GLU A 118 -27.41 43.87 28.44
#